data_AF-A0A0Q1DZW9-F1
#
_entry.id   AF-A0A0Q1DZW9-F1
#
_cell.length_a   1.000
_cell.length_b   1.000
_cell.length_c   1.000
_cell.angle_alpha   90.00
_cell.angle_beta   90.00
_cell.angle_gamma   90.00
#
_symmetry.space_group_name_H-M   'P 1'
#
loop_
_entity.id
_entity.type
_entity.pdbx_description
1 polymer ?
#
loop_
_entity_poly.entity_id
_entity_poly.type
_entity_poly.pdbx_seq_one_letter_code
_entity_poly.pdbx_strand_id
1 'polypeptide(L)' 'MYYPCLEATIGRPYALYVHGNSDTTGAVRGVETITTGLKWKRLRDPLTVLGEVDATARDTCWELGATVAASLMPD' A
#
# COMPACT_ATOMS: atom_id res chain seq x y z
N MET A 1 19.44 4.51 2.37
CA MET A 1 18.57 5.58 2.93
C MET A 1 17.71 5.06 4.11
N TYR A 2 18.22 4.15 4.96
CA TYR A 2 17.39 3.48 5.98
C TYR A 2 17.35 4.25 7.33
N TYR A 3 18.51 4.58 7.90
CA TYR A 3 18.59 5.24 9.22
C TYR A 3 17.86 6.59 9.33
N PRO A 4 17.90 7.50 8.34
CA PRO A 4 17.17 8.77 8.43
C PRO A 4 15.65 8.61 8.46
N CYS A 5 15.11 7.55 7.85
CA CYS A 5 13.68 7.33 7.77
C CYS A 5 13.10 6.69 9.03
N LEU A 6 13.94 6.07 9.87
CA LEU A 6 13.52 5.27 11.02
C LEU A 6 12.72 6.08 12.05
N GLU A 7 13.08 7.35 12.24
CA GLU A 7 12.38 8.27 13.15
C GLU A 7 11.49 9.25 12.38
N ALA A 8 11.97 9.77 11.24
CA ALA A 8 11.28 10.83 10.50
C ALA A 8 9.94 10.41 9.87
N THR A 9 9.69 9.10 9.72
CA THR A 9 8.49 8.59 9.02
C THR A 9 7.60 7.69 9.88
N ILE A 10 7.85 7.66 11.20
CA ILE A 10 7.01 6.90 12.13
C ILE A 10 5.56 7.32 11.98
N GLY A 11 4.66 6.34 11.89
CA GLY A 11 3.22 6.56 11.80
C GLY A 11 2.73 7.02 10.43
N ARG A 12 3.61 7.21 9.43
CA ARG A 12 3.22 7.66 8.10
C ARG A 12 2.19 6.69 7.50
N PRO A 13 1.02 7.17 7.05
CA PRO A 13 0.00 6.31 6.48
C PRO A 13 0.42 5.79 5.11
N TYR A 14 0.03 4.56 4.77
CA TYR A 14 0.25 3.99 3.44
C TYR A 14 -0.87 3.05 3.01
N ALA A 15 -0.94 2.84 1.71
CA ALA A 15 -1.74 1.81 1.05
C ALA A 15 -0.85 1.04 0.06
N LEU A 16 -1.28 -0.18 -0.28
CA LEU A 16 -0.53 -1.07 -1.16
C LEU A 16 -1.45 -1.65 -2.24
N TYR A 17 -1.01 -1.55 -3.48
CA TYR A 17 -1.53 -2.30 -4.61
C TYR A 17 -0.42 -3.20 -5.16
N VAL A 18 -0.75 -4.46 -5.44
CA VAL A 18 0.17 -5.40 -6.08
C VAL A 18 -0.55 -6.10 -7.23
N HIS A 19 0.04 -6.00 -8.41
CA HIS A 19 -0.31 -6.83 -9.55
C HIS A 19 0.63 -8.03 -9.64
N GLY A 20 0.09 -9.20 -9.92
CA GLY A 20 0.86 -10.42 -10.15
C GLY A 20 0.26 -11.28 -11.24
N ASN A 21 1.04 -12.19 -11.81
CA ASN A 21 0.51 -13.13 -12.79
C ASN A 21 -0.19 -14.32 -12.11
N SER A 22 0.51 -14.99 -11.17
CA SER A 22 0.00 -16.19 -10.49
C SER A 22 -0.07 -16.07 -8.96
N ASP A 23 0.67 -15.12 -8.38
CA ASP A 23 0.68 -14.84 -6.94
C ASP A 23 1.22 -13.43 -6.67
N THR A 24 0.82 -12.85 -5.54
CA THR A 24 1.29 -11.56 -5.00
C THR A 24 1.79 -11.67 -3.56
N THR A 25 1.66 -12.85 -2.92
CA THR A 25 1.91 -13.06 -1.48
C THR A 25 3.31 -12.63 -1.06
N GLY A 26 4.34 -13.01 -1.84
CA GLY A 26 5.72 -12.64 -1.54
C GLY A 26 5.97 -11.12 -1.59
N ALA A 27 5.40 -10.43 -2.57
CA ALA A 27 5.50 -8.99 -2.70
C ALA A 27 4.78 -8.26 -1.55
N VAL A 28 3.57 -8.70 -1.20
CA VAL A 28 2.83 -8.16 -0.04
C VAL A 28 3.64 -8.33 1.24
N ARG A 29 4.13 -9.55 1.53
CA ARG A 29 4.93 -9.83 2.73
C ARG A 29 6.22 -8.99 2.79
N GLY A 30 6.88 -8.79 1.65
CA GLY A 30 8.09 -7.96 1.56
C GLY A 30 7.81 -6.51 1.96
N VAL A 31 6.76 -5.91 1.38
CA VAL A 31 6.36 -4.53 1.72
C VAL A 31 5.91 -4.43 3.18
N GLU A 32 5.13 -5.39 3.67
CA GLU A 32 4.67 -5.39 5.07
C GLU A 32 5.83 -5.52 6.06
N THR A 33 6.84 -6.33 5.75
CA THR A 33 8.06 -6.46 6.56
C THR A 33 8.80 -5.12 6.66
N ILE A 34 8.98 -4.43 5.53
CA ILE A 34 9.66 -3.14 5.47
C ILE A 34 8.87 -2.07 6.23
N THR A 35 7.58 -1.95 5.94
CA THR A 35 6.70 -0.93 6.55
C THR A 35 6.50 -1.15 8.05
N THR A 36 6.54 -2.41 8.52
CA THR A 36 6.58 -2.74 9.95
C THR A 36 7.87 -2.22 10.58
N GLY A 37 9.03 -2.46 9.97
CA GLY A 37 10.32 -1.94 10.46
C GLY A 37 10.37 -0.40 10.52
N LEU A 38 9.69 0.27 9.58
CA LEU A 38 9.56 1.73 9.52
C LEU A 38 8.43 2.29 10.39
N LYS A 39 7.64 1.43 11.05
CA LYS A 39 6.46 1.81 11.87
C LYS A 39 5.43 2.63 11.09
N TRP A 40 5.24 2.34 9.80
CA TRP A 40 4.19 2.96 9.00
C TRP A 40 2.82 2.37 9.34
N LYS A 41 1.76 3.14 9.11
CA LYS A 41 0.39 2.71 9.41
C LYS A 41 -0.34 2.33 8.13
N ARG A 42 -0.78 1.08 8.03
CA ARG A 42 -1.58 0.61 6.91
C ARG A 42 -3.00 1.18 7.03
N LEU A 43 -3.47 1.86 6.00
CA LEU A 43 -4.82 2.45 5.96
C LEU A 43 -5.91 1.41 5.69
N ARG A 44 -5.62 0.44 4.82
CA ARG A 44 -6.50 -0.67 4.44
C ARG A 44 -5.70 -1.86 3.93
N ASP A 45 -6.35 -3.01 3.86
CA ASP A 45 -5.71 -4.23 3.36
C ASP A 45 -5.16 -4.05 1.93
N PRO A 46 -4.01 -4.70 1.60
CA PRO A 46 -3.43 -4.62 0.27
C PRO A 46 -4.41 -5.04 -0.82
N LEU A 47 -4.51 -4.25 -1.88
CA LEU A 47 -5.24 -4.63 -3.08
C LEU A 47 -4.35 -5.52 -3.94
N THR A 48 -4.77 -6.77 -4.18
CA THR A 48 -4.07 -7.70 -5.06
C THR A 48 -4.90 -7.96 -6.31
N VAL A 49 -4.24 -7.92 -7.47
CA VAL A 49 -4.87 -8.26 -8.76
C VAL A 49 -4.01 -9.30 -9.44
N LEU A 50 -4.64 -10.42 -9.81
CA LEU A 50 -4.00 -11.50 -10.57
C LEU A 50 -4.52 -11.53 -12.00
N GLY A 51 -3.64 -11.88 -12.94
CA GLY A 51 -3.99 -11.98 -14.36
C GLY A 51 -4.22 -10.61 -15.00
N GLU A 52 -5.14 -10.51 -15.95
CA GLU A 52 -5.37 -9.25 -16.68
C GLU A 52 -5.98 -8.16 -15.80
N VAL A 53 -5.51 -6.92 -15.97
CA VAL A 53 -6.05 -5.74 -15.27
C VAL A 53 -7.27 -5.22 -16.03
N ASP A 54 -8.45 -5.59 -15.55
CA ASP A 54 -9.72 -5.18 -16.15
C ASP A 54 -10.22 -3.81 -15.64
N ALA A 55 -11.43 -3.43 -16.04
CA ALA A 55 -12.05 -2.18 -15.59
C ALA A 55 -12.32 -2.19 -14.07
N THR A 56 -12.78 -3.31 -13.52
CA THR A 56 -13.05 -3.48 -12.09
C THR A 56 -11.79 -3.27 -11.25
N ALA A 57 -10.66 -3.84 -11.68
CA ALA A 57 -9.36 -3.64 -11.04
C ALA A 57 -8.95 -2.16 -11.06
N ARG A 58 -9.16 -1.47 -12.19
CA ARG A 58 -8.88 -0.02 -12.30
C ARG A 58 -9.76 0.80 -11.37
N ASP A 59 -11.05 0.51 -11.30
CA ASP A 59 -11.98 1.21 -10.40
C ASP A 59 -11.62 0.96 -8.93
N THR A 60 -11.22 -0.27 -8.59
CA THR A 60 -10.81 -0.60 -7.22
C THR A 60 -9.49 0.11 -6.83
N CYS A 61 -8.56 0.24 -7.77
CA CYS A 61 -7.35 1.05 -7.59
C CYS A 61 -7.67 2.54 -7.46
N TRP A 62 -8.67 3.04 -8.20
CA TRP A 62 -9.14 4.42 -8.09
C TRP A 62 -9.67 4.69 -6.67
N GLU A 63 -10.56 3.83 -6.16
CA GLU A 63 -11.09 3.93 -4.80
C GLU A 63 -10.01 3.81 -3.72
N LEU A 64 -8.99 2.96 -3.94
CA LEU A 64 -7.81 2.88 -3.07
C LEU A 64 -7.10 4.24 -3.00
N GLY A 65 -6.81 4.86 -4.14
CA GLY A 65 -6.17 6.17 -4.22
C GLY A 65 -7.04 7.27 -3.59
N ALA A 66 -8.34 7.29 -3.89
CA ALA A 66 -9.29 8.26 -3.34
C ALA A 66 -9.36 8.20 -1.81
N THR A 67 -9.44 6.99 -1.25
CA THR A 67 -9.46 6.77 0.20
C THR A 67 -8.17 7.28 0.86
N VAL A 68 -7.01 7.01 0.24
CA VAL A 68 -5.72 7.50 0.73
C VAL A 68 -5.65 9.01 0.68
N ALA A 69 -6.04 9.63 -0.44
CA ALA A 69 -6.04 11.07 -0.59
C ALA A 69 -6.92 11.74 0.46
N ALA A 70 -8.13 11.23 0.69
CA ALA A 70 -9.05 11.72 1.71
C ALA A 70 -8.42 11.64 3.12
N SER A 71 -7.69 10.57 3.43
CA SER A 71 -7.02 10.40 4.74
C SER A 71 -5.86 11.38 5.00
N LEU A 72 -5.37 12.05 3.95
CA LEU A 72 -4.26 13.00 4.03
C LEU A 72 -4.71 14.46 4.07
N MET A 73 -5.99 14.74 3.86
CA MET A 73 -6.51 16.10 3.88
C MET A 73 -6.49 16.64 5.32
N PRO A 74 -6.08 17.91 5.52
CA PRO A 74 -6.27 18.57 6.81
C PRO A 74 -7.76 18.71 7.13
N ASP A 75 -8.09 18.81 8.42
CA ASP A 75 -9.42 19.25 8.87
C ASP A 75 -9.75 20.68 8.38
#